data_AF-A0A2T3MZX2-F1
#
_entry.id   AF-A0A2T3MZX2-F1
#
_cell.length_a   1.000
_cell.length_b   1.000
_cell.length_c   1.000
_cell.angle_alpha   90.00
_cell.angle_beta   90.00
_cell.angle_gamma   90.00
#
_symmetry.space_group_name_H-M   'P 1'
#
loop_
_entity.id
_entity.type
_entity.pdbx_description
1 polymer ?
#
loop_
_entity_poly.entity_id
_entity_poly.type
_entity_poly.pdbx_seq_one_letter_code
_entity_poly.pdbx_strand_id
1 'polypeptide(L)'
;MRLFLPTVDMSIKRQYSSTLKWRVPVTTRLCVKVVTHHNDIIREWQVIPESDVYRLVMRSQLPAAVEFQDWVCEVVLPSIRQNGGYIANQENDDPELILAKALQVAQRVIDSNQAKLAAANKSSSKPHQKLILPIVSPVQIKAH
;
A
#
# COMPACT_ATOMS: atom_id res chain seq x y z
N MET A 1 -31.49 -27.95 12.33
CA MET A 1 -30.15 -28.37 11.84
C MET A 1 -29.71 -27.44 10.72
N ARG A 2 -28.79 -26.52 10.99
CA ARG A 2 -27.95 -25.87 9.97
C ARG A 2 -26.67 -25.43 10.68
N LEU A 3 -25.62 -26.22 10.45
CA LEU A 3 -24.24 -25.89 10.76
C LEU A 3 -23.86 -24.71 9.86
N PHE A 4 -23.41 -23.61 10.45
CA PHE A 4 -22.84 -22.49 9.72
C PHE A 4 -21.40 -22.28 10.21
N LEU A 5 -20.45 -22.52 9.31
CA LEU A 5 -19.02 -22.37 9.51
C LEU A 5 -18.68 -20.92 9.93
N PRO A 6 -17.69 -20.70 10.82
CA PRO A 6 -17.30 -19.36 11.22
C PRO A 6 -16.52 -18.68 10.09
N THR A 7 -17.08 -17.59 9.56
CA THR A 7 -16.35 -16.61 8.76
C THR A 7 -15.35 -15.92 9.68
N VAL A 8 -14.07 -15.95 9.31
CA VAL A 8 -13.01 -15.22 10.03
C VAL A 8 -13.23 -13.74 9.79
N ASP A 9 -13.93 -13.09 10.72
CA ASP A 9 -14.13 -11.65 10.77
C ASP A 9 -12.79 -11.00 11.12
N MET A 10 -12.04 -10.59 10.10
CA MET A 10 -10.84 -9.77 10.22
C MET A 10 -11.24 -8.31 10.50
N SER A 11 -12.10 -8.12 11.51
CA SER A 11 -12.44 -6.81 12.05
C SER A 11 -11.29 -6.34 12.93
N ILE A 12 -10.43 -5.49 12.35
CA ILE A 12 -9.59 -4.57 13.12
C ILE A 12 -10.54 -3.64 13.88
N LYS A 13 -10.97 -4.05 15.08
CA LYS A 13 -11.80 -3.22 15.96
C LYS A 13 -10.91 -2.12 16.54
N ARG A 14 -10.87 -1.00 15.83
CA ARG A 14 -10.28 0.26 16.30
C ARG A 14 -11.25 0.85 17.32
N GLN A 15 -11.12 0.41 18.57
CA GLN A 15 -11.97 0.87 19.67
C GLN A 15 -11.57 2.30 20.07
N TYR A 16 -12.27 3.32 19.55
CA TYR A 16 -12.18 4.68 20.08
C TYR A 16 -13.26 4.86 21.16
N SER A 17 -12.82 5.01 22.42
CA SER A 17 -13.71 5.32 23.54
C SER A 17 -14.21 6.77 23.42
N SER A 18 -15.52 6.90 23.29
CA SER A 18 -16.25 8.13 23.07
C SER A 18 -16.60 8.83 24.38
N THR A 19 -15.63 9.27 25.17
CA THR A 19 -15.88 10.26 26.24
C THR A 19 -14.61 11.05 26.57
N LEU A 20 -14.79 12.35 26.82
CA LEU A 20 -13.84 13.34 27.36
C LEU A 20 -12.95 14.18 26.39
N LYS A 21 -13.55 15.29 25.95
CA LYS A 21 -13.20 16.68 26.36
C LYS A 21 -11.70 17.10 26.24
N TRP A 22 -11.40 17.81 25.14
CA TRP A 22 -10.30 18.77 24.92
C TRP A 22 -9.10 18.77 25.90
N ARG A 23 -8.26 17.74 25.80
CA ARG A 23 -6.81 17.82 26.02
C ARG A 23 -6.21 16.59 25.36
N VAL A 24 -5.78 16.71 24.10
CA VAL A 24 -5.12 15.60 23.40
C VAL A 24 -3.85 15.22 24.17
N PRO A 25 -3.78 14.05 24.83
CA PRO A 25 -2.49 13.55 25.28
C PRO A 25 -1.76 13.10 24.01
N VAL A 26 -0.67 13.78 23.64
CA VAL A 26 0.23 13.43 22.51
C VAL A 26 0.94 12.07 22.70
N THR A 27 0.53 11.29 23.69
CA THR A 27 1.17 10.06 24.13
C THR A 27 0.34 8.83 23.75
N THR A 28 0.31 8.44 22.47
CA THR A 28 0.03 7.05 22.03
C THR A 28 0.52 6.86 20.59
N ARG A 29 1.57 6.13 20.21
CA ARG A 29 2.64 5.32 20.83
C ARG A 29 3.83 5.42 19.88
N LEU A 30 5.03 5.73 20.38
CA LEU A 30 6.27 5.83 19.60
C LEU A 30 6.70 4.48 18.97
N CYS A 31 6.23 3.36 19.51
CA CYS A 31 6.58 2.02 19.05
C CYS A 31 5.32 1.15 18.83
N VAL A 32 5.37 0.35 17.77
CA VAL A 32 4.40 -0.66 17.38
C VAL A 32 5.01 -2.03 17.68
N LYS A 33 4.22 -2.91 18.31
CA LYS A 33 4.60 -4.31 18.48
C LYS A 33 4.25 -5.08 17.22
N VAL A 34 5.24 -5.72 16.61
CA VAL A 34 5.07 -6.60 15.45
C VAL A 34 5.38 -8.02 15.89
N VAL A 35 4.43 -8.93 15.69
CA VAL A 35 4.58 -10.35 16.00
C VAL A 35 4.68 -11.10 14.69
N THR A 36 5.76 -11.86 14.52
CA THR A 36 5.98 -12.69 13.33
C THR A 36 6.02 -14.16 13.72
N HIS A 37 5.37 -15.02 12.94
CA HIS A 37 5.39 -16.47 13.09
C HIS A 37 6.24 -17.06 11.96
N HIS A 38 7.31 -17.79 12.30
CA HIS A 38 8.12 -18.52 11.32
C HIS A 38 8.44 -19.91 11.87
N ASN A 39 8.01 -20.97 11.18
CA ASN A 39 8.18 -22.37 11.61
C ASN A 39 7.77 -22.60 13.08
N ASP A 40 6.57 -22.14 13.46
CA ASP A 40 6.03 -22.19 14.84
C ASP A 40 6.82 -21.41 15.91
N ILE A 41 7.84 -20.63 15.52
CA ILE A 41 8.55 -19.70 16.41
C ILE A 41 7.86 -18.34 16.36
N ILE A 42 7.42 -17.86 17.53
CA ILE A 42 6.88 -16.51 17.72
C ILE A 42 8.05 -15.56 18.01
N ARG A 43 8.21 -14.52 17.19
CA ARG A 43 9.16 -13.42 17.46
C ARG A 43 8.41 -12.11 17.62
N GLU A 44 8.73 -11.38 18.68
CA GLU A 44 8.20 -10.04 18.94
C GLU A 44 9.26 -8.98 18.66
N TRP A 45 8.90 -7.97 17.89
CA TRP A 45 9.73 -6.80 17.59
C TRP A 45 9.01 -5.53 18.04
N GLN A 46 9.77 -4.57 18.58
CA GLN A 46 9.30 -3.21 18.76
C GLN A 46 9.86 -2.35 17.65
N VAL A 47 8.98 -1.79 16.83
CA VAL A 47 9.35 -1.01 15.65
C VAL A 47 8.78 0.41 15.79
N ILE A 48 9.59 1.42 15.49
CA ILE A 48 9.13 2.81 15.43
C ILE A 48 8.65 3.08 14.00
N PRO A 49 7.41 3.57 13.79
CA PRO A 49 6.95 3.91 12.45
C PRO A 49 7.67 5.15 11.94
N GLU A 50 7.84 5.25 10.63
CA GLU A 50 8.57 6.32 9.95
C GLU A 50 8.08 7.73 10.35
N SER A 51 6.76 7.90 10.50
CA SER A 51 6.18 9.17 10.97
C SER A 51 6.72 9.61 12.33
N ASP A 52 6.92 8.68 13.26
CA ASP A 52 7.44 8.99 14.58
C ASP A 52 8.96 9.15 14.54
N VAL A 53 9.67 8.45 13.65
CA VAL A 53 11.08 8.73 13.38
C VAL A 53 11.26 10.18 12.96
N TYR A 54 10.50 10.68 11.98
CA TYR A 54 10.59 12.08 11.57
C TYR A 54 10.22 13.05 12.69
N ARG A 55 9.16 12.76 13.47
CA ARG A 55 8.79 13.60 14.63
C ARG A 55 9.89 13.63 15.70
N LEU A 56 10.63 12.54 15.88
CA LEU A 56 11.76 12.48 16.80
C LEU A 56 12.94 13.29 16.28
N VAL A 57 13.31 13.09 15.01
CA VAL A 57 14.42 13.80 14.38
C VAL A 57 14.17 15.31 14.40
N MET A 58 12.98 15.77 14.03
CA MET A 58 12.61 17.20 14.02
C MET A 58 12.56 17.86 15.40
N ARG A 59 12.60 17.08 16.49
CA ARG A 59 12.66 17.60 17.88
C ARG A 59 14.02 17.38 18.53
N SER A 60 14.92 16.68 17.86
CA SER A 60 16.22 16.29 18.39
C SER A 60 17.25 17.40 18.19
N GLN A 61 18.14 17.55 19.17
CA GLN A 61 19.27 18.50 19.14
C GLN A 61 20.61 17.78 18.86
N LEU A 62 20.57 16.50 18.51
CA LEU A 62 21.78 15.76 18.13
C LEU A 62 22.35 16.32 16.82
N PRO A 63 23.67 16.42 16.66
CA PRO A 63 24.28 17.03 15.47
C PRO A 63 23.83 16.35 14.17
N ALA A 64 23.80 15.01 14.13
CA ALA A 64 23.29 14.26 12.97
C ALA A 64 21.80 14.53 12.66
N ALA A 65 21.00 14.84 13.69
CA ALA A 65 19.59 15.18 13.49
C ALA A 65 19.43 16.61 12.95
N VAL A 66 20.30 17.53 13.34
CA VAL A 66 20.32 18.91 12.82
C VAL A 66 20.75 18.91 11.35
N GLU A 67 21.82 18.19 11.00
CA GLU A 67 22.26 18.04 9.60
C GLU A 67 21.13 17.50 8.70
N PHE A 68 20.39 16.50 9.18
CA PHE A 68 19.23 15.98 8.47
C PHE A 68 18.09 17.01 8.36
N GLN A 69 17.81 17.76 9.44
CA GLN A 69 16.78 18.81 9.44
C GLN A 69 17.11 19.90 8.42
N ASP A 70 18.36 20.36 8.39
CA ASP A 70 18.82 21.38 7.48
C ASP A 70 18.74 20.89 6.03
N TRP A 71 19.25 19.68 5.75
CA TRP A 71 19.14 19.08 4.42
C TRP A 71 17.69 18.94 3.94
N VAL A 72 16.78 18.48 4.80
CA VAL A 72 15.36 18.36 4.44
C VAL A 72 14.73 19.74 4.21
N CYS A 73 14.99 20.71 5.08
CA CYS A 73 14.33 22.02 5.04
C CYS A 73 14.88 22.95 3.96
N GLU A 74 16.17 22.85 3.64
CA GLU A 74 16.85 23.74 2.69
C GLU A 74 16.92 23.15 1.28
N VAL A 75 17.05 21.82 1.15
CA VAL A 75 17.22 21.17 -0.16
C VAL A 75 15.92 20.48 -0.60
N VAL A 76 15.43 19.54 0.21
CA VAL A 76 14.35 18.62 -0.21
C VAL A 76 13.01 19.34 -0.32
N LEU A 77 12.55 20.01 0.74
CA LEU A 77 11.24 20.66 0.76
C LEU A 77 11.13 21.81 -0.26
N PRO A 78 12.15 22.68 -0.45
CA PRO A 78 12.10 23.72 -1.46
C PRO A 78 12.06 23.16 -2.89
N SER A 79 12.78 22.06 -3.16
CA SER A 79 12.73 21.35 -4.46
C SER A 79 11.33 20.82 -4.73
N ILE A 80 10.71 20.14 -3.76
CA ILE A 80 9.36 19.60 -3.91
C ILE A 80 8.34 20.73 -4.13
N ARG A 81 8.45 21.84 -3.38
CA ARG A 81 7.54 22.99 -3.53
C ARG A 81 7.62 23.63 -4.93
N GLN A 82 8.82 23.73 -5.51
CA GLN A 82 9.05 24.42 -6.78
C GLN A 82 8.83 23.51 -7.99
N ASN A 83 9.35 22.30 -7.94
CA ASN A 83 9.42 21.38 -9.07
C ASN A 83 8.40 20.24 -8.95
N GLY A 84 7.68 20.13 -7.83
CA GLY A 84 6.73 19.05 -7.56
C GLY A 84 7.38 17.73 -7.15
N GLY A 85 8.71 17.66 -7.07
CA GLY A 85 9.45 16.45 -6.72
C GLY A 85 10.89 16.73 -6.31
N TYR A 86 11.54 15.70 -5.76
CA TYR A 86 12.96 15.68 -5.44
C TYR A 86 13.57 14.41 -6.03
N ILE A 87 14.64 14.56 -6.82
CA ILE A 87 15.45 13.46 -7.31
C ILE A 87 16.82 13.60 -6.64
N ALA A 88 17.26 12.56 -5.93
CA ALA A 88 18.57 12.57 -5.30
C ALA A 88 19.68 12.68 -6.37
N ASN A 89 20.68 13.52 -6.10
CA ASN A 89 21.82 13.83 -6.98
C ASN A 89 21.51 14.66 -8.25
N GLN A 90 20.32 15.26 -8.34
CA GLN A 90 19.90 16.02 -9.51
C GLN A 90 20.74 17.28 -9.77
N GLU A 91 21.38 17.83 -8.74
CA GLU A 91 22.27 19.00 -8.83
C GLU A 91 23.63 18.70 -9.49
N ASN A 92 24.02 17.43 -9.62
CA ASN A 92 25.26 17.01 -10.28
C ASN A 92 25.03 16.29 -11.62
N ASP A 93 23.77 16.04 -12.01
CA ASP A 93 23.44 15.32 -13.23
C ASP A 93 23.16 16.30 -14.39
N ASP A 94 23.77 16.04 -15.56
CA ASP A 94 23.41 16.76 -16.78
C ASP A 94 21.92 16.58 -17.12
N PRO A 95 21.26 17.58 -17.74
CA PRO A 95 19.85 17.53 -18.11
C PRO A 95 19.47 16.27 -18.91
N GLU A 96 20.38 15.78 -19.74
CA GLU A 96 20.22 14.56 -20.54
C GLU A 96 20.17 13.30 -19.65
N LEU A 97 20.97 13.26 -18.58
CA LEU A 97 21.01 12.14 -17.65
C LEU A 97 19.73 12.06 -16.81
N ILE A 98 19.17 13.21 -16.44
CA ILE A 98 17.86 13.29 -15.76
C ILE A 98 16.75 12.72 -16.65
N LEU A 99 16.75 13.09 -17.94
CA LEU A 99 15.78 12.57 -18.91
C LEU A 99 15.93 11.05 -19.10
N ALA A 100 17.17 10.55 -19.20
CA ALA A 100 17.43 9.12 -19.30
C ALA A 100 16.91 8.36 -18.07
N LYS A 101 17.13 8.89 -16.86
CA LYS A 101 16.59 8.33 -15.62
C LYS A 101 15.06 8.33 -15.62
N ALA A 102 14.42 9.42 -16.06
CA ALA A 102 12.97 9.53 -16.15
C ALA A 102 12.37 8.48 -17.10
N LEU A 103 12.97 8.27 -18.26
CA LEU A 103 12.54 7.24 -19.22
C LEU A 103 12.66 5.82 -18.64
N GLN A 104 13.76 5.53 -17.93
CA GLN A 104 13.94 4.24 -17.27
C GLN A 104 12.87 3.99 -16.19
N VAL A 105 12.55 5.01 -15.38
CA VAL A 105 11.49 4.91 -14.37
C VAL A 105 10.13 4.68 -15.03
N ALA A 106 9.81 5.42 -16.09
CA ALA A 106 8.58 5.26 -16.84
C ALA A 106 8.41 3.82 -17.38
N GLN A 107 9.47 3.25 -17.95
CA GLN A 107 9.45 1.88 -18.46
C GLN A 107 9.15 0.86 -17.35
N ARG A 108 9.83 0.96 -16.21
CA ARG A 108 9.59 0.06 -15.06
C ARG A 108 8.15 0.12 -14.56
N VAL A 109 7.54 1.31 -14.58
CA VAL A 109 6.14 1.50 -14.17
C VAL A 109 5.18 0.84 -15.17
N ILE A 110 5.44 0.99 -16.47
CA ILE A 110 4.67 0.32 -17.53
C ILE A 110 4.72 -1.20 -17.34
N ASP A 111 5.93 -1.76 -17.17
CA ASP A 111 6.13 -3.19 -17.00
C ASP A 111 5.41 -3.73 -15.75
N SER A 112 5.51 -3.00 -14.63
CA SER A 112 4.81 -3.35 -13.38
C SER A 112 3.29 -3.32 -13.55
N ASN A 113 2.76 -2.32 -14.24
CA ASN A 113 1.33 -2.18 -14.50
C ASN A 113 0.84 -3.27 -15.45
N GLN A 114 1.59 -3.61 -16.49
CA GLN A 114 1.28 -4.72 -17.40
C GLN A 114 1.22 -6.06 -16.66
N ALA A 115 2.17 -6.33 -15.74
CA ALA A 115 2.14 -7.53 -14.92
C ALA A 115 0.88 -7.60 -14.03
N LYS A 116 0.47 -6.48 -13.44
CA LYS A 116 -0.78 -6.38 -12.65
C LYS A 116 -2.02 -6.60 -13.52
N LEU A 117 -2.07 -6.02 -14.73
CA LEU A 117 -3.17 -6.21 -15.68
C LEU A 117 -3.27 -7.67 -16.14
N ALA A 118 -2.14 -8.33 -16.39
CA ALA A 118 -2.10 -9.75 -16.73
C ALA A 118 -2.58 -10.64 -15.58
N ALA A 119 -2.24 -10.30 -14.33
CA ALA A 119 -2.77 -10.98 -13.15
C ALA A 119 -4.28 -10.75 -12.96
N ALA A 120 -4.76 -9.53 -13.22
CA ALA A 120 -6.18 -9.17 -13.11
C ALA A 120 -7.03 -9.87 -14.19
N ASN A 121 -6.58 -9.90 -15.45
CA ASN A 121 -7.32 -10.51 -16.57
C ASN A 121 -7.51 -12.04 -16.43
N LYS A 122 -6.61 -12.74 -15.72
CA LYS A 122 -6.75 -14.18 -15.42
C LYS A 122 -7.95 -14.47 -14.50
N SER A 123 -8.37 -13.48 -13.70
CA SER A 123 -9.52 -13.62 -12.79
C SER A 123 -10.87 -13.35 -13.46
N SER A 124 -10.89 -12.58 -14.56
CA SER A 124 -12.09 -12.25 -15.35
C SER A 124 -12.38 -13.24 -16.47
N SER A 125 -11.46 -14.15 -16.81
CA SER A 125 -11.67 -15.22 -17.81
C SER A 125 -12.26 -16.50 -17.21
N LYS A 126 -13.32 -16.42 -16.39
CA LYS A 126 -14.26 -17.53 -16.34
C LYS A 126 -15.24 -17.29 -17.48
N PRO A 127 -15.17 -18.05 -18.59
CA PRO A 127 -16.11 -17.83 -19.67
C PRO A 127 -17.50 -18.06 -19.10
N HIS A 128 -18.33 -17.02 -19.09
CA HIS A 128 -19.77 -17.18 -18.95
C HIS A 128 -20.20 -18.12 -20.06
N GLN A 129 -20.41 -19.40 -19.72
CA GLN A 129 -20.97 -20.38 -20.63
C GLN A 129 -22.28 -19.79 -21.15
N LYS A 130 -22.29 -19.33 -22.40
CA LYS A 130 -23.53 -19.04 -23.11
C LYS A 130 -24.27 -20.37 -23.18
N LEU A 131 -25.20 -20.58 -22.25
CA LEU A 131 -26.22 -21.62 -22.31
C LEU A 131 -27.07 -21.31 -23.54
N ILE A 132 -26.63 -21.78 -24.70
CA ILE A 132 -27.50 -21.98 -25.85
C ILE A 132 -28.39 -23.15 -25.43
N LEU A 133 -29.54 -22.83 -24.84
CA LEU A 133 -30.56 -23.83 -24.54
C LEU A 133 -30.94 -24.49 -25.88
N PRO A 134 -30.86 -25.82 -26.00
CA PRO A 134 -31.29 -26.47 -27.22
C PRO A 134 -32.78 -26.20 -27.41
N ILE A 135 -33.14 -25.69 -28.58
CA ILE A 135 -34.53 -25.58 -29.03
C ILE A 135 -35.06 -27.01 -29.03
N VAL A 136 -35.82 -27.37 -28.00
CA VAL A 136 -36.49 -28.68 -27.92
C VAL A 136 -37.41 -28.76 -29.13
N SER A 137 -37.04 -29.63 -30.08
CA SER A 137 -37.84 -29.98 -31.24
C SER A 137 -39.18 -30.60 -30.81
N PRO A 138 -40.29 -30.30 -31.50
CA PRO A 138 -41.64 -30.61 -31.05
C PRO A 138 -41.92 -32.12 -30.96
N VAL A 139 -42.48 -32.50 -29.81
CA VAL A 139 -43.04 -33.81 -29.47
C VAL A 139 -43.96 -34.30 -30.60
N GLN A 140 -43.61 -35.45 -31.19
CA GLN A 140 -44.51 -36.17 -32.10
C GLN A 140 -45.58 -36.89 -31.27
N ILE A 141 -46.80 -36.38 -31.28
CA ILE A 141 -47.97 -37.10 -30.75
C ILE A 141 -48.34 -38.16 -31.79
N LYS A 142 -48.10 -39.43 -31.46
CA LYS A 142 -48.48 -40.58 -32.29
C LYS A 142 -49.91 -40.96 -31.94
N ALA A 143 -50.88 -40.61 -32.80
CA ALA A 143 -52.23 -41.11 -32.71
C ALA A 143 -52.27 -42.54 -33.28
N HIS A 144 -52.85 -43.47 -32.53
CA HIS A 144 -53.25 -44.78 -33.02
C HIS A 144 -54.51 -45.25 -32.32
#